data_AF-A0A7V3A926-F1
#
_entry.id   AF-A0A7V3A926-F1
#
_cell.length_a   1.000
_cell.length_b   1.000
_cell.length_c   1.000
_cell.angle_alpha   90.00
_cell.angle_beta   90.00
_cell.angle_gamma   90.00
#
_symmetry.space_group_name_H-M   'P 1'
#
loop_
_entity.id
_entity.type
_entity.pdbx_description
1 polymer ?
#
loop_
_entity_poly.entity_id
_entity_poly.type
_entity_poly.pdbx_seq_one_letter_code
_entity_poly.pdbx_strand_id
1 'polypeptide(L)'
;MIRLFWLWSSILITSSLMLTAGGTPQHWSITISVYPTAITFPPADPDLEPVVAANSSVRVQITTSPPNRRWELLIRAEGNLVSAGGQVISISNISWTAAPQPPFRDGVLAAGQNLVLATGGRGKLTGEVFFSFQNSWSYVAGEYTQIITFTASLL
;
A
#
# COMPACT_ATOMS: atom_id res chain seq x y z
N MET A 1 33.26 61.44 65.65
CA MET A 1 32.62 60.17 66.07
C MET A 1 31.97 59.57 64.83
N ILE A 2 32.58 58.51 64.29
CA ILE A 2 32.23 57.89 62.99
C ILE A 2 31.24 56.74 63.25
N ARG A 3 30.16 56.66 62.47
CA ARG A 3 29.27 55.49 62.43
C ARG A 3 29.24 54.94 61.01
N LEU A 4 29.90 53.80 60.86
CA LEU A 4 29.96 52.97 59.66
C LEU A 4 28.74 52.06 59.66
N PHE A 5 27.89 52.10 58.63
CA PHE A 5 26.83 51.10 58.41
C PHE A 5 27.08 50.41 57.07
N TRP A 6 27.38 49.12 57.15
CA TRP A 6 27.50 48.20 56.03
C TRP A 6 26.10 47.68 55.68
N LEU A 7 25.67 47.83 54.42
CA LEU A 7 24.49 47.18 53.87
C LEU A 7 24.95 46.16 52.82
N TRP A 8 24.99 44.89 53.21
CA TRP A 8 25.04 43.77 52.27
C TRP A 8 23.60 43.40 51.90
N SER A 9 23.15 43.78 50.70
CA SER A 9 21.95 43.19 50.10
C SER A 9 22.39 42.08 49.16
N SER A 10 22.27 40.85 49.63
CA SER A 10 22.41 39.63 48.83
C SER A 10 21.34 39.61 47.73
N ILE A 11 21.77 39.65 46.48
CA ILE A 11 20.90 39.42 45.31
C ILE A 11 20.73 37.90 45.17
N LEU A 12 19.51 37.39 45.39
CA LEU A 12 19.15 36.02 45.03
C LEU A 12 18.72 36.01 43.56
N ILE A 13 19.58 35.51 42.68
CA ILE A 13 19.24 35.21 41.29
C ILE A 13 18.51 33.86 41.30
N THR A 14 17.19 33.87 41.17
CA THR A 14 16.41 32.64 40.92
C THR A 14 16.60 32.24 39.47
N SER A 15 17.56 31.35 39.22
CA SER A 15 17.71 30.65 37.94
C SER A 15 16.52 29.72 37.72
N SER A 16 15.57 30.15 36.89
CA SER A 16 14.50 29.28 36.39
C SER A 16 15.08 28.28 35.40
N LEU A 17 15.22 27.03 35.83
CA LEU A 17 15.55 25.90 34.97
C LEU A 17 14.36 25.63 34.04
N MET A 18 14.42 26.11 32.80
CA MET A 18 13.46 25.72 31.76
C MET A 18 13.75 24.28 31.36
N LEU A 19 12.92 23.33 31.82
CA LEU A 19 12.90 21.99 31.23
C LEU A 19 12.46 22.13 29.77
N THR A 20 13.40 21.89 28.86
CA THR A 20 13.10 21.69 27.44
C THR A 20 12.11 20.53 27.31
N ALA A 21 10.91 20.80 26.78
CA ALA A 21 9.95 19.77 26.45
C ALA A 21 10.58 18.81 25.43
N GLY A 22 11.00 17.63 25.90
CA GLY A 22 11.38 16.52 25.03
C GLY A 22 10.13 16.05 24.31
N GLY A 23 10.01 16.34 23.00
CA GLY A 23 8.99 15.72 22.16
C GLY A 23 9.17 14.20 22.24
N THR A 24 8.11 13.47 22.55
CA THR A 24 8.16 12.01 22.51
C THR A 24 8.50 11.58 21.08
N PRO A 25 9.39 10.58 20.88
CA PRO A 25 9.65 10.06 19.54
C PRO A 25 8.34 9.52 18.98
N GLN A 26 7.84 10.15 17.92
CA GLN A 26 6.60 9.78 17.29
C GLN A 26 6.83 8.50 16.47
N HIS A 27 6.43 7.35 17.01
CA HIS A 27 6.45 6.09 16.28
C HIS A 27 5.39 6.13 15.18
N TRP A 28 5.78 5.71 13.98
CA TRP A 28 4.90 5.60 12.83
C TRP A 28 4.67 4.12 12.48
N SER A 29 3.48 3.81 12.02
CA SER A 29 3.15 2.48 11.51
C SER A 29 2.24 2.58 10.28
N ILE A 30 2.42 1.61 9.39
CA ILE A 30 1.54 1.33 8.28
C ILE A 30 1.15 -0.15 8.35
N THR A 31 -0.13 -0.44 8.17
CA THR A 31 -0.66 -1.80 8.18
C THR A 31 -1.50 -2.01 6.93
N ILE A 32 -1.23 -3.09 6.23
CA ILE A 32 -2.01 -3.53 5.07
C ILE A 32 -2.75 -4.82 5.41
N SER A 33 -3.99 -4.94 4.95
CA SER A 33 -4.77 -6.17 4.99
C SER A 33 -5.38 -6.41 3.62
N VAL A 34 -5.19 -7.63 3.10
CA VAL A 34 -5.63 -8.03 1.76
C VAL A 34 -6.52 -9.25 1.88
N TYR A 35 -7.71 -9.21 1.28
CA TYR A 35 -8.65 -10.35 1.26
C TYR A 35 -9.57 -10.30 0.03
N PRO A 36 -9.81 -11.44 -0.65
CA PRO A 36 -9.17 -12.74 -0.46
C PRO A 36 -7.69 -12.72 -0.88
N THR A 37 -6.93 -13.73 -0.47
CA THR A 37 -5.52 -13.91 -0.85
C THR A 37 -5.32 -14.69 -2.16
N ALA A 38 -6.42 -15.20 -2.72
CA ALA A 38 -6.45 -15.90 -4.00
C ALA A 38 -7.72 -15.51 -4.77
N ILE A 39 -7.58 -15.41 -6.08
CA ILE A 39 -8.66 -15.22 -7.04
C ILE A 39 -8.50 -16.26 -8.15
N THR A 40 -9.58 -16.55 -8.85
CA THR A 40 -9.57 -17.47 -10.00
C THR A 40 -10.35 -16.85 -11.14
N PHE A 41 -9.96 -17.17 -12.38
CA PHE A 41 -10.71 -16.82 -13.57
C PHE A 41 -11.50 -18.05 -14.02
N PRO A 42 -12.82 -17.92 -14.30
CA PRO A 42 -13.61 -19.02 -14.83
C PRO A 42 -13.14 -19.40 -16.25
N PRO A 43 -13.40 -20.64 -16.68
CA PRO A 43 -13.19 -21.02 -18.08
C PRO A 43 -14.17 -20.25 -18.97
N ALA A 44 -13.70 -19.78 -20.12
CA ALA A 44 -14.49 -18.99 -21.05
C ALA A 44 -14.04 -19.23 -22.50
N ASP A 45 -14.96 -19.07 -23.45
CA ASP A 45 -14.71 -19.14 -24.88
C ASP A 45 -14.14 -17.78 -25.36
N PRO A 46 -12.93 -17.70 -25.93
CA PRO A 46 -12.35 -16.45 -26.40
C PRO A 46 -13.17 -15.69 -27.45
N ASP A 47 -14.03 -16.38 -28.22
CA ASP A 47 -14.87 -15.74 -29.24
C ASP A 47 -16.12 -15.08 -28.63
N LEU A 48 -16.60 -15.59 -27.50
CA LEU A 48 -17.77 -15.06 -26.78
C LEU A 48 -17.35 -14.09 -25.66
N GLU A 49 -16.25 -14.41 -24.98
CA GLU A 49 -15.73 -13.72 -23.80
C GLU A 49 -14.21 -13.50 -23.96
N PRO A 50 -13.79 -12.51 -24.76
CA PRO A 50 -12.38 -12.19 -24.95
C PRO A 50 -11.72 -11.58 -23.71
N VAL A 51 -12.53 -11.09 -22.75
CA VAL A 51 -12.08 -10.57 -21.46
C VAL A 51 -12.87 -11.25 -20.35
N VAL A 52 -12.15 -11.95 -19.47
CA VAL A 52 -12.72 -12.76 -18.40
C VAL A 52 -12.48 -12.06 -17.07
N ALA A 53 -13.54 -11.77 -16.33
CA ALA A 53 -13.41 -11.22 -14.97
C ALA A 53 -13.02 -12.32 -13.98
N ALA A 54 -12.25 -11.96 -12.95
CA ALA A 54 -12.03 -12.87 -11.82
C ALA A 54 -13.34 -13.13 -11.07
N ASN A 55 -13.47 -14.33 -10.48
CA ASN A 55 -14.64 -14.74 -9.70
C ASN A 55 -14.88 -13.88 -8.44
N SER A 56 -13.86 -13.15 -7.97
CA SER A 56 -13.94 -12.29 -6.81
C SER A 56 -13.01 -11.07 -6.94
N SER A 57 -13.41 -9.97 -6.30
CA SER A 57 -12.59 -8.78 -6.14
C SER A 57 -11.69 -8.89 -4.92
N VAL A 58 -10.51 -8.27 -4.97
CA VAL A 58 -9.57 -8.17 -3.85
C VAL A 58 -9.80 -6.88 -3.07
N ARG A 59 -10.18 -7.00 -1.81
CA ARG A 59 -10.27 -5.88 -0.88
C ARG A 59 -8.90 -5.60 -0.26
N VAL A 60 -8.46 -4.35 -0.35
CA VAL A 60 -7.24 -3.86 0.30
C VAL A 60 -7.60 -2.80 1.32
N GLN A 61 -7.15 -2.99 2.55
CA GLN A 61 -7.29 -2.02 3.63
C GLN A 61 -5.91 -1.53 4.06
N ILE A 62 -5.73 -0.22 4.10
CA ILE A 62 -4.51 0.46 4.55
C ILE A 62 -4.86 1.26 5.79
N THR A 63 -4.09 1.11 6.86
CA THR A 63 -4.20 1.92 8.07
C THR A 63 -2.85 2.54 8.39
N THR A 64 -2.83 3.85 8.61
CA THR A 64 -1.64 4.58 9.03
C THR A 64 -1.80 5.19 10.42
N SER A 65 -0.73 5.18 11.20
CA SER A 65 -0.64 5.88 12.48
C SER A 65 0.69 6.61 12.60
N PRO A 66 0.72 7.91 12.94
CA PRO A 66 -0.43 8.81 13.02
C PRO A 66 -1.04 9.13 11.64
N PRO A 67 -2.30 9.55 11.59
CA PRO A 67 -3.14 9.47 10.39
C PRO A 67 -2.91 10.60 9.38
N ASN A 68 -1.80 11.34 9.41
CA ASN A 68 -1.54 12.47 8.50
C ASN A 68 -0.26 12.28 7.68
N ARG A 69 0.19 11.04 7.50
CA ARG A 69 1.36 10.71 6.70
C ARG A 69 0.97 10.27 5.30
N ARG A 70 1.76 10.71 4.33
CA ARG A 70 1.65 10.24 2.95
C ARG A 70 2.11 8.80 2.88
N TRP A 71 1.45 8.03 2.05
CA TRP A 71 1.75 6.64 1.81
C TRP A 71 1.49 6.29 0.35
N GLU A 72 2.15 5.24 -0.11
CA GLU A 72 1.91 4.61 -1.39
C GLU A 72 1.60 3.13 -1.20
N LEU A 73 0.76 2.61 -2.07
CA LEU A 73 0.46 1.19 -2.21
C LEU A 73 0.91 0.76 -3.59
N LEU A 74 1.82 -0.19 -3.63
CA LEU A 74 2.35 -0.81 -4.83
C LEU A 74 1.75 -2.20 -5.01
N ILE A 75 1.53 -2.57 -6.26
CA ILE A 75 1.17 -3.91 -6.72
C ILE A 75 2.28 -4.43 -7.64
N ARG A 76 2.67 -5.69 -7.48
CA ARG A 76 3.72 -6.34 -8.26
C ARG A 76 3.31 -7.77 -8.54
N ALA A 77 3.44 -8.21 -9.78
CA ALA A 77 3.43 -9.64 -10.09
C ALA A 77 4.88 -10.17 -10.09
N GLU A 78 5.14 -11.28 -9.40
CA GLU A 78 6.50 -11.83 -9.33
C GLU A 78 6.97 -12.49 -10.64
N GLY A 79 6.07 -12.68 -11.61
CA GLY A 79 6.35 -13.35 -12.86
C GLY A 79 5.14 -13.43 -13.78
N ASN A 80 5.25 -14.29 -14.79
CA ASN A 80 4.17 -14.64 -15.71
C ASN A 80 3.32 -15.78 -15.15
N LEU A 81 2.10 -15.92 -15.65
CA LEU A 81 1.26 -17.08 -15.36
C LEU A 81 1.93 -18.34 -15.91
N VAL A 82 2.17 -19.34 -15.06
CA VAL A 82 2.81 -20.60 -15.45
C VAL A 82 1.90 -21.79 -15.12
N SER A 83 1.77 -22.72 -16.06
CA SER A 83 1.07 -23.99 -15.84
C SER A 83 2.02 -25.09 -15.35
N ALA A 84 1.46 -26.17 -14.81
CA ALA A 84 2.24 -27.35 -14.39
C ALA A 84 3.04 -27.98 -15.56
N GLY A 85 2.59 -27.80 -16.80
CA GLY A 85 3.27 -28.26 -18.02
C GLY A 85 4.31 -27.29 -18.59
N GLY A 86 4.61 -26.18 -17.89
CA GLY A 86 5.59 -25.18 -18.31
C GLY A 86 5.11 -24.23 -19.40
N GLN A 87 3.82 -24.20 -19.70
CA GLN A 87 3.24 -23.19 -20.59
C GLN A 87 3.20 -21.84 -19.86
N VAL A 88 3.45 -20.76 -20.59
CA VAL A 88 3.57 -19.41 -20.03
C VAL A 88 2.61 -18.47 -20.73
N ILE A 89 1.83 -17.74 -19.93
CA ILE A 89 1.01 -16.62 -20.39
C ILE A 89 1.56 -15.34 -19.77
N SER A 90 1.82 -14.33 -20.60
CA SER A 90 2.33 -13.04 -20.11
C SER A 90 1.38 -12.44 -19.07
N ILE A 91 1.91 -11.96 -17.94
CA ILE A 91 1.09 -11.31 -16.93
C ILE A 91 0.50 -9.97 -17.41
N SER A 92 1.04 -9.41 -18.50
CA SER A 92 0.48 -8.22 -19.16
C SER A 92 -0.93 -8.44 -19.72
N ASN A 93 -1.39 -9.70 -19.80
CA ASN A 93 -2.77 -10.02 -20.16
C ASN A 93 -3.73 -9.92 -18.98
N ILE A 94 -3.24 -9.64 -17.76
CA ILE A 94 -4.07 -9.33 -16.60
C ILE A 94 -4.05 -7.82 -16.36
N SER A 95 -5.24 -7.23 -16.37
CA SER A 95 -5.46 -5.85 -15.96
C SER A 95 -6.28 -5.80 -14.67
N TRP A 96 -6.25 -4.65 -13.99
CA TRP A 96 -7.12 -4.41 -12.87
C TRP A 96 -7.83 -3.07 -12.99
N THR A 97 -9.05 -3.03 -12.47
CA THR A 97 -9.71 -1.78 -12.10
C THR A 97 -9.82 -1.68 -10.59
N ALA A 98 -9.78 -0.47 -10.04
CA ALA A 98 -9.82 -0.27 -8.60
C ALA A 98 -10.80 0.84 -8.19
N ALA A 99 -11.48 0.64 -7.06
CA ALA A 99 -12.45 1.59 -6.51
C ALA A 99 -12.21 1.80 -5.00
N PRO A 100 -12.43 3.02 -4.46
CA PRO A 100 -12.81 4.24 -5.17
C PRO A 100 -11.63 4.93 -5.88
N GLN A 101 -11.92 5.63 -6.97
CA GLN A 101 -10.97 6.52 -7.64
C GLN A 101 -11.38 7.99 -7.46
N PRO A 102 -10.50 8.87 -6.95
CA PRO A 102 -9.26 8.60 -6.22
C PRO A 102 -9.51 7.93 -4.84
N PRO A 103 -8.49 7.37 -4.17
CA PRO A 103 -7.05 7.44 -4.51
C PRO A 103 -6.49 6.22 -5.24
N PHE A 104 -7.31 5.19 -5.48
CA PHE A 104 -6.88 4.02 -6.25
C PHE A 104 -6.83 4.34 -7.74
N ARG A 105 -6.04 3.55 -8.49
CA ARG A 105 -5.81 3.72 -9.91
C ARG A 105 -5.89 2.36 -10.61
N ASP A 106 -6.38 2.37 -11.84
CA ASP A 106 -6.38 1.20 -12.71
C ASP A 106 -4.99 0.95 -13.29
N GLY A 107 -4.77 -0.26 -13.81
CA GLY A 107 -3.52 -0.58 -14.49
C GLY A 107 -3.49 -1.97 -15.10
N VAL A 108 -2.32 -2.31 -15.64
CA VAL A 108 -2.02 -3.60 -16.27
C VAL A 108 -0.79 -4.18 -15.58
N LEU A 109 -0.85 -5.46 -15.19
CA LEU A 109 0.26 -6.07 -14.47
C LEU A 109 1.49 -6.20 -15.38
N ALA A 110 2.66 -6.03 -14.79
CA ALA A 110 3.94 -6.21 -15.46
C ALA A 110 4.86 -7.08 -14.59
N ALA A 111 5.47 -8.09 -15.20
CA ALA A 111 6.29 -9.07 -14.50
C ALA A 111 7.51 -8.39 -13.87
N GLY A 112 7.69 -8.55 -12.57
CA GLY A 112 8.83 -8.02 -11.83
C GLY A 112 8.84 -6.50 -11.67
N GLN A 113 7.75 -5.80 -12.01
CA GLN A 113 7.64 -4.35 -11.90
C GLN A 113 6.69 -3.95 -10.76
N ASN A 114 7.09 -2.96 -9.97
CA ASN A 114 6.21 -2.33 -8.99
C ASN A 114 5.38 -1.26 -9.69
N LEU A 115 4.07 -1.36 -9.57
CA LEU A 115 3.11 -0.42 -10.15
C LEU A 115 2.34 0.26 -9.03
N VAL A 116 2.07 1.56 -9.18
CA VAL A 116 1.34 2.33 -8.17
C VAL A 116 -0.15 2.00 -8.25
N LEU A 117 -0.68 1.37 -7.22
CA LEU A 117 -2.10 1.04 -7.09
C LEU A 117 -2.88 2.17 -6.40
N ALA A 118 -2.30 2.79 -5.37
CA ALA A 118 -2.91 3.92 -4.69
C ALA A 118 -1.88 4.81 -3.99
N THR A 119 -2.23 6.08 -3.78
CA THR A 119 -1.45 7.01 -2.96
C THR A 119 -2.40 7.78 -2.06
N GLY A 120 -2.13 7.82 -0.76
CA GLY A 120 -2.98 8.51 0.19
C GLY A 120 -2.20 9.32 1.20
N GLY A 121 -2.92 10.06 2.03
CA GLY A 121 -2.32 10.92 3.05
C GLY A 121 -2.94 10.79 4.43
N ARG A 122 -4.03 10.04 4.58
CA ARG A 122 -4.74 9.98 5.86
C ARG A 122 -5.33 8.63 6.26
N GLY A 123 -5.15 8.32 7.55
CA GLY A 123 -5.93 7.38 8.34
C GLY A 123 -6.08 5.97 7.75
N LYS A 124 -7.33 5.48 7.82
CA LYS A 124 -7.77 4.19 7.31
C LYS A 124 -8.43 4.39 5.94
N LEU A 125 -8.02 3.59 4.97
CA LEU A 125 -8.62 3.54 3.63
C LEU A 125 -8.92 2.09 3.27
N THR A 126 -10.05 1.87 2.61
CA THR A 126 -10.42 0.58 2.00
C THR A 126 -10.66 0.79 0.51
N GLY A 127 -10.17 -0.12 -0.31
CA GLY A 127 -10.50 -0.19 -1.73
C GLY A 127 -10.73 -1.62 -2.18
N GLU A 128 -11.35 -1.75 -3.35
CA GLU A 128 -11.60 -3.01 -4.03
C GLU A 128 -10.89 -2.99 -5.38
N VAL A 129 -10.24 -4.10 -5.71
CA VAL A 129 -9.47 -4.32 -6.93
C VAL A 129 -10.10 -5.47 -7.70
N PHE A 130 -10.54 -5.20 -8.92
CA PHE A 130 -11.19 -6.14 -9.81
C PHE A 130 -10.21 -6.52 -10.90
N PHE A 131 -9.86 -7.80 -10.99
CA PHE A 131 -8.94 -8.27 -12.02
C PHE A 131 -9.71 -8.80 -13.23
N SER A 132 -9.15 -8.58 -14.42
CA SER A 132 -9.65 -9.15 -15.67
C SER A 132 -8.49 -9.71 -16.50
N PHE A 133 -8.78 -10.77 -17.24
CA PHE A 133 -7.82 -11.52 -18.05
C PHE A 133 -8.24 -11.48 -19.52
N GLN A 134 -7.30 -11.12 -20.39
CA GLN A 134 -7.50 -11.16 -21.84
C GLN A 134 -7.31 -12.59 -22.36
N ASN A 135 -8.41 -13.25 -22.72
CA ASN A 135 -8.46 -14.64 -23.16
C ASN A 135 -8.08 -14.79 -24.65
N SER A 136 -7.57 -15.97 -25.05
CA SER A 136 -7.13 -16.24 -26.41
C SER A 136 -7.07 -17.74 -26.71
N TRP A 137 -7.43 -18.13 -27.95
CA TRP A 137 -7.27 -19.49 -28.46
C TRP A 137 -5.81 -19.98 -28.50
N SER A 138 -4.84 -19.06 -28.43
CA SER A 138 -3.42 -19.43 -28.37
C SER A 138 -3.01 -20.05 -27.03
N TYR A 139 -3.84 -19.90 -25.98
CA TYR A 139 -3.53 -20.43 -24.67
C TYR A 139 -3.99 -21.88 -24.55
N VAL A 140 -3.09 -22.74 -24.07
CA VAL A 140 -3.44 -24.13 -23.78
C VAL A 140 -4.35 -24.15 -22.56
N ALA A 141 -5.48 -24.84 -22.65
CA ALA A 141 -6.39 -25.01 -21.53
C ALA A 141 -5.70 -25.69 -20.33
N GLY A 142 -5.92 -25.16 -19.13
CA GLY A 142 -5.35 -25.68 -17.91
C GLY A 142 -5.27 -24.64 -16.80
N GLU A 143 -4.72 -25.05 -15.66
CA GLU A 143 -4.48 -24.16 -14.54
C GLU A 143 -3.15 -23.42 -14.70
N TYR A 144 -3.18 -22.10 -14.51
CA TYR A 144 -2.00 -21.25 -14.46
C TYR A 144 -2.01 -20.48 -13.14
N THR A 145 -0.84 -20.32 -12.54
CA THR A 145 -0.72 -19.66 -11.24
C THR A 145 0.36 -18.59 -11.27
N GLN A 146 0.16 -17.55 -10.46
CA GLN A 146 1.15 -16.50 -10.20
C GLN A 146 0.84 -15.85 -8.85
N ILE A 147 1.90 -15.42 -8.15
CA ILE A 147 1.81 -14.62 -6.91
C ILE A 147 1.84 -13.14 -7.26
N ILE A 148 0.91 -12.39 -6.67
CA ILE A 148 0.86 -10.93 -6.68
C ILE A 148 1.19 -10.43 -5.26
N THR A 149 2.16 -9.53 -5.16
CA THR A 149 2.61 -8.91 -3.92
C THR A 149 2.07 -7.49 -3.82
N PHE A 150 1.48 -7.15 -2.68
CA PHE A 150 1.09 -5.79 -2.33
C PHE A 150 2.09 -5.24 -1.31
N THR A 151 2.60 -4.03 -1.54
CA THR A 151 3.56 -3.37 -0.64
C THR A 151 3.06 -1.99 -0.30
N ALA A 152 2.96 -1.68 0.99
CA ALA A 152 2.58 -0.37 1.48
C ALA A 152 3.77 0.29 2.18
N SER A 153 4.12 1.50 1.76
CA SER A 153 5.23 2.29 2.30
C SER A 153 4.76 3.70 2.67
N LEU A 154 5.40 4.29 3.68
CA LEU A 154 5.27 5.72 3.96
C LEU A 154 6.16 6.52 3.01
N LEU A 155 5.68 7.70 2.61
CA LEU A 155 6.38 8.68 1.78
C LEU A 155 6.95 9.84 2.61
#